data_AF-A0A9C8LWV3-F1
#
_entry.id   AF-A0A9C8LWV3-F1
#
_cell.length_a   1.000
_cell.length_b   1.000
_cell.length_c   1.000
_cell.angle_alpha   90.00
_cell.angle_beta   90.00
_cell.angle_gamma   90.00
#
_symmetry.space_group_name_H-M   'P 1'
#
loop_
_entity.id
_entity.type
_entity.pdbx_description
1 polymer ?
#
loop_
_entity_poly.entity_id
_entity_poly.type
_entity_poly.pdbx_seq_one_letter_code
_entity_poly.pdbx_strand_id
1 'polypeptide(L)'
;MLVKLLLSSLLSGVFELDETGAFQLMFSRSMISGACIGLVLGYCTGQPGFGLKYGFFFGLFFDLIWIFRLPIGANVPPDYQVASSVSIGSFVLGVQFFKEEYLYIYFFICLMTGYMAGYIGGWVDII
;
A
#
# COMPACT_ATOMS: atom_id res chain seq x y z
N MET A 1 17.27 7.00 4.27
CA MET A 1 16.23 6.88 3.23
C MET A 1 16.19 5.48 2.65
N LEU A 2 17.32 4.94 2.16
CA LEU A 2 17.43 3.58 1.61
C LEU A 2 16.95 2.47 2.55
N VAL A 3 17.36 2.47 3.83
CA VAL A 3 16.92 1.47 4.82
C VAL A 3 15.40 1.47 5.00
N LYS A 4 14.75 2.64 4.98
CA LYS A 4 13.29 2.75 5.13
C LYS A 4 12.56 2.16 3.92
N LEU A 5 13.11 2.34 2.71
CA LEU A 5 12.59 1.74 1.48
C LEU A 5 12.73 0.22 1.51
N LEU A 6 13.90 -0.30 1.89
CA LEU A 6 14.10 -1.75 2.02
C LEU A 6 13.16 -2.37 3.06
N LEU A 7 12.94 -1.67 4.17
CA LEU A 7 12.04 -2.13 5.22
C LEU A 7 10.59 -2.11 4.75
N SER A 8 10.19 -1.07 4.00
CA SER A 8 8.87 -1.00 3.34
C SER A 8 8.66 -2.16 2.37
N SER A 9 9.63 -2.45 1.51
CA SER A 9 9.51 -3.52 0.51
C SER A 9 9.49 -4.90 1.16
N LEU A 10 10.31 -5.12 2.20
CA LEU A 10 10.36 -6.39 2.91
C LEU A 10 9.06 -6.65 3.66
N LEU A 11 8.49 -5.64 4.34
CA LEU A 11 7.18 -5.76 4.97
C LEU A 11 6.08 -6.02 3.94
N SER A 12 6.08 -5.30 2.82
CA SER A 12 5.11 -5.53 1.74
C SER A 12 5.19 -6.98 1.27
N GLY A 13 6.39 -7.49 0.94
CA GLY A 13 6.54 -8.87 0.49
C GLY A 13 6.09 -9.90 1.53
N VAL A 14 6.35 -9.67 2.83
CA VAL A 14 5.89 -10.58 3.90
C VAL A 14 4.36 -10.68 3.96
N PHE A 15 3.65 -9.55 3.85
CA PHE A 15 2.19 -9.56 3.85
C PHE A 15 1.65 -10.21 2.56
N GLU A 16 2.38 -10.15 1.45
CA GLU A 16 1.95 -10.64 0.12
C GLU A 16 1.99 -12.17 0.08
N LEU A 17 2.83 -12.78 0.92
CA LEU A 17 2.83 -14.22 1.16
C LEU A 17 1.50 -14.74 1.77
N ASP A 18 0.75 -13.89 2.49
CA ASP A 18 -0.59 -14.25 3.01
C ASP A 18 -1.64 -14.28 1.88
N GLU A 19 -1.40 -13.58 0.76
CA GLU A 19 -2.24 -13.65 -0.45
C GLU A 19 -2.03 -14.97 -1.20
N THR A 20 -0.79 -15.47 -1.28
CA THR A 20 -0.43 -16.64 -2.10
C THR A 20 -0.40 -17.99 -1.36
N GLY A 21 -0.50 -18.03 -0.02
CA GLY A 21 -0.73 -19.31 0.68
C GLY A 21 -0.21 -19.50 2.10
N ALA A 22 0.40 -18.50 2.74
CA ALA A 22 0.80 -18.60 4.13
C ALA A 22 -0.38 -18.23 5.06
N PHE A 23 -0.88 -19.17 5.86
CA PHE A 23 -1.87 -18.97 6.93
C PHE A 23 -3.30 -18.54 6.55
N GLN A 24 -3.55 -17.93 5.37
CA GLN A 24 -4.89 -17.57 4.87
C GLN A 24 -5.73 -16.77 5.89
N LEU A 25 -5.07 -15.91 6.67
CA LEU A 25 -5.72 -15.18 7.76
C LEU A 25 -6.47 -13.93 7.27
N MET A 26 -6.39 -13.62 5.97
CA MET A 26 -6.88 -12.38 5.36
C MET A 26 -6.24 -11.11 5.94
N PHE A 27 -5.03 -11.21 6.49
CA PHE A 27 -4.24 -10.05 6.91
C PHE A 27 -3.68 -9.27 5.73
N SER A 28 -3.59 -9.90 4.55
CA SER A 28 -3.26 -9.29 3.26
C SER A 28 -4.27 -8.27 2.75
N ARG A 29 -5.45 -8.11 3.37
CA ARG A 29 -6.35 -6.98 3.04
C ARG A 29 -5.59 -5.66 3.13
N SER A 30 -5.62 -4.89 2.05
CA SER A 30 -4.85 -3.64 1.93
C SER A 30 -5.14 -2.64 3.04
N MET A 31 -6.34 -2.64 3.61
CA MET A 31 -6.67 -1.86 4.81
C MET A 31 -5.80 -2.21 6.03
N ILE A 32 -5.55 -3.49 6.29
CA ILE A 32 -4.79 -3.95 7.46
C ILE A 32 -3.29 -3.90 7.16
N SER A 33 -2.85 -4.45 6.03
CA SER A 33 -1.44 -4.44 5.63
C SER A 33 -0.94 -3.00 5.45
N GLY A 34 -1.75 -2.13 4.84
CA GLY A 34 -1.46 -0.71 4.70
C GLY A 34 -1.33 0.02 6.05
N ALA A 35 -2.22 -0.26 7.00
CA ALA A 35 -2.11 0.30 8.35
C ALA A 35 -0.83 -0.16 9.07
N CYS A 36 -0.46 -1.43 8.93
CA CYS A 36 0.77 -1.98 9.51
C CYS A 36 2.03 -1.38 8.88
N ILE A 37 2.11 -1.34 7.55
CA ILE A 37 3.24 -0.74 6.81
C ILE A 37 3.36 0.75 7.17
N GLY A 38 2.24 1.47 7.16
CA GLY A 38 2.18 2.88 7.54
C GLY A 38 2.64 3.11 8.97
N LEU A 39 2.21 2.28 9.93
CA LEU A 39 2.65 2.37 11.33
C LEU A 39 4.16 2.17 11.45
N VAL A 40 4.74 1.14 10.83
CA VAL A 40 6.17 0.87 10.93
C VAL A 40 6.99 1.99 10.29
N LEU A 41 6.58 2.48 9.13
CA LEU A 41 7.21 3.63 8.49
C LEU A 41 7.06 4.90 9.33
N GLY A 42 5.90 5.08 9.97
CA GLY A 42 5.63 6.16 10.91
C GLY A 42 6.55 6.14 12.14
N TYR A 43 6.82 4.96 12.71
CA TYR A 43 7.83 4.84 13.77
C TYR A 43 9.23 5.22 13.27
N CYS A 44 9.57 4.83 12.03
CA CYS A 44 10.85 5.20 11.41
C CYS A 44 10.98 6.71 11.11
N THR A 45 9.88 7.45 10.98
CA THR A 45 9.84 8.91 10.74
C THR A 45 9.55 9.72 11.99
N GLY A 46 9.26 9.09 13.12
CA GLY A 46 8.90 9.75 14.38
C GLY A 46 7.44 10.19 14.47
N GLN A 47 6.59 9.75 13.54
CA GLN A 47 5.17 10.10 13.46
C GLN A 47 4.29 8.83 13.26
N PRO A 48 4.23 7.92 14.26
CA PRO A 48 3.51 6.65 14.13
C PRO A 48 2.00 6.83 13.90
N GLY A 49 1.37 7.80 14.58
CA GLY A 49 -0.05 8.09 14.41
C GLY A 49 -0.41 8.61 13.02
N PHE A 50 0.49 9.41 12.41
CA PHE A 50 0.34 9.86 11.03
C PHE A 50 0.43 8.66 10.07
N GLY A 51 1.49 7.86 10.21
CA GLY A 51 1.71 6.68 9.39
C GLY A 51 0.54 5.69 9.43
N LEU A 52 0.02 5.38 10.62
CA LEU A 52 -1.14 4.49 10.77
C LEU A 52 -2.40 5.06 10.12
N LYS A 53 -2.71 6.35 10.34
CA LYS A 53 -3.90 7.01 9.79
C LYS A 53 -3.92 6.97 8.26
N TYR A 54 -2.83 7.38 7.62
CA TYR A 54 -2.76 7.42 6.16
C TYR A 54 -2.56 6.04 5.55
N GLY A 55 -1.84 5.14 6.24
CA GLY A 55 -1.75 3.73 5.87
C GLY A 55 -3.11 3.06 5.76
N PHE A 56 -3.95 3.26 6.79
CA PHE A 56 -5.33 2.79 6.78
C PHE A 56 -6.16 3.41 5.64
N PHE A 57 -6.04 4.73 5.42
CA PHE A 57 -6.80 5.38 4.35
C PHE A 57 -6.44 4.88 2.96
N PHE A 58 -5.15 4.77 2.61
CA PHE A 58 -4.77 4.24 1.30
C PHE A 58 -5.27 2.81 1.11
N GLY A 59 -5.11 1.96 2.14
CA GLY A 59 -5.63 0.60 2.12
C GLY A 59 -7.15 0.54 1.90
N LEU A 60 -7.91 1.36 2.64
CA LEU A 60 -9.36 1.48 2.49
C LEU A 60 -9.75 1.96 1.09
N PHE A 61 -9.05 2.95 0.53
CA PHE A 61 -9.33 3.44 -0.81
C PHE A 61 -9.13 2.36 -1.86
N PHE A 62 -8.05 1.57 -1.79
CA PHE A 62 -7.83 0.49 -2.75
C PHE A 62 -8.85 -0.65 -2.59
N ASP A 63 -9.20 -1.02 -1.37
CA ASP A 63 -10.29 -1.98 -1.11
C ASP A 63 -11.62 -1.50 -1.72
N LEU A 64 -11.91 -0.20 -1.67
CA LEU A 64 -13.11 0.40 -2.27
C LEU A 64 -13.04 0.53 -3.79
N ILE A 65 -11.91 0.95 -4.34
CA ILE A 65 -11.70 1.14 -5.79
C ILE A 65 -11.89 -0.19 -6.54
N TRP A 66 -11.45 -1.28 -5.93
CA TRP A 66 -11.46 -2.60 -6.56
C TRP A 66 -12.40 -3.60 -5.86
N ILE A 67 -13.41 -3.11 -5.14
CA ILE A 67 -14.38 -3.97 -4.43
C ILE A 67 -15.14 -4.95 -5.35
N PHE A 68 -15.34 -4.56 -6.62
CA PHE A 68 -16.02 -5.38 -7.64
C PHE A 68 -15.07 -6.11 -8.60
N ARG A 69 -13.76 -6.04 -8.39
CA ARG A 69 -12.76 -6.77 -9.19
C ARG A 69 -12.57 -8.18 -8.62
N LEU A 70 -13.53 -9.05 -8.90
CA LEU A 70 -13.44 -10.45 -8.49
C LEU A 70 -12.58 -11.25 -9.49
N PRO A 71 -11.71 -12.17 -9.03
CA PRO A 71 -10.95 -13.08 -9.88
C PRO A 71 -11.87 -14.16 -10.45
N ILE A 72 -12.66 -13.82 -11.48
CA ILE A 72 -13.60 -14.72 -12.14
C ILE A 72 -13.14 -14.97 -13.57
N GLY A 73 -12.92 -16.24 -13.92
CA GLY A 73 -12.45 -16.65 -15.23
C GLY A 73 -11.01 -16.19 -15.49
N ALA A 74 -10.76 -15.59 -16.66
CA ALA A 74 -9.46 -15.05 -17.03
C ALA A 74 -9.25 -13.58 -16.59
N ASN A 75 -10.13 -13.02 -15.77
CA ASN A 75 -9.95 -11.66 -15.24
C ASN A 75 -8.91 -11.70 -14.12
N VAL A 76 -7.76 -11.10 -14.38
CA VAL A 76 -6.72 -10.94 -13.37
C VAL A 76 -6.99 -9.66 -12.59
N PRO A 77 -7.26 -9.76 -11.27
CA PRO A 77 -7.47 -8.58 -10.44
C PRO A 77 -6.14 -7.79 -10.34
N PRO A 78 -6.22 -6.48 -10.10
CA PRO A 78 -5.04 -5.70 -9.75
C PRO A 78 -4.51 -6.14 -8.39
N ASP A 79 -3.19 -6.05 -8.22
CA ASP A 79 -2.53 -6.31 -6.95
C ASP A 79 -2.79 -5.15 -5.98
N TYR A 80 -3.64 -5.41 -4.99
CA TYR A 80 -4.06 -4.44 -3.99
C TYR A 80 -2.91 -4.06 -3.05
N GLN A 81 -1.96 -4.97 -2.88
CA GLN A 81 -0.93 -4.88 -1.89
C GLN A 81 0.25 -4.06 -2.38
N VAL A 82 0.73 -4.30 -3.60
CA VAL A 82 1.68 -3.45 -4.31
C VAL A 82 1.11 -2.04 -4.48
N ALA A 83 -0.17 -1.90 -4.79
CA ALA A 83 -0.81 -0.59 -4.87
C ALA A 83 -0.72 0.18 -3.55
N SER A 84 -1.11 -0.46 -2.45
CA SER A 84 -1.12 0.15 -1.12
C SER A 84 0.29 0.48 -0.64
N SER A 85 1.26 -0.42 -0.80
CA SER A 85 2.61 -0.26 -0.28
C SER A 85 3.36 0.85 -1.00
N VAL A 86 3.20 0.98 -2.32
CA VAL A 86 3.77 2.07 -3.12
C VAL A 86 3.17 3.42 -2.73
N SER A 87 1.84 3.51 -2.57
CA SER A 87 1.19 4.75 -2.12
C SER A 87 1.62 5.18 -0.72
N ILE A 88 1.68 4.24 0.23
CA ILE A 88 2.01 4.52 1.62
C ILE A 88 3.49 4.85 1.76
N GLY A 89 4.36 4.06 1.12
CA GLY A 89 5.81 4.27 1.14
C GLY A 89 6.19 5.63 0.53
N SER A 90 5.60 5.99 -0.61
CA SER A 90 5.81 7.31 -1.21
C SER A 90 5.27 8.41 -0.30
N PHE A 91 4.04 8.32 0.17
CA PHE A 91 3.41 9.36 0.97
C PHE A 91 4.10 9.60 2.33
N VAL A 92 4.29 8.56 3.13
CA VAL A 92 4.86 8.67 4.50
C VAL A 92 6.32 9.12 4.47
N LEU A 93 7.10 8.69 3.47
CA LEU A 93 8.50 9.10 3.35
C LEU A 93 8.67 10.45 2.65
N GLY A 94 7.72 10.84 1.81
CA GLY A 94 7.78 12.06 1.00
C GLY A 94 7.07 13.27 1.61
N VAL A 95 6.13 13.08 2.54
CA VAL A 95 5.33 14.19 3.10
C VAL A 95 6.20 15.29 3.73
N GLN A 96 7.36 14.94 4.28
CA GLN A 96 8.32 15.89 4.86
C GLN A 96 8.85 16.96 3.87
N PHE A 97 8.72 16.73 2.55
CA PHE A 97 9.16 17.66 1.52
C PHE A 97 8.05 18.64 1.07
N PHE A 98 6.81 18.39 1.49
CA PHE A 98 5.65 19.18 1.10
C PHE A 98 5.14 19.99 2.28
N LYS A 99 4.62 21.19 1.99
CA LYS A 99 3.88 21.97 2.98
C LYS A 99 2.50 21.34 3.20
N GLU A 100 1.95 21.53 4.40
CA GLU A 100 0.63 21.03 4.81
C GLU A 100 -0.50 21.41 3.84
N GLU A 101 -0.42 22.59 3.23
CA GLU A 101 -1.39 23.07 2.22
C GLU A 101 -1.49 22.18 0.97
N TYR A 102 -0.43 21.44 0.64
CA TYR A 102 -0.38 20.54 -0.52
C TYR A 102 -0.63 19.07 -0.16
N LEU A 103 -0.95 18.76 1.10
CA LEU A 103 -1.00 17.39 1.59
C LEU A 103 -2.06 16.53 0.88
N TYR A 104 -3.25 17.07 0.62
CA TYR A 104 -4.31 16.33 -0.08
C TYR A 104 -3.99 16.08 -1.56
N ILE A 105 -3.34 17.05 -2.22
CA ILE A 105 -2.90 16.90 -3.60
C ILE A 105 -1.82 15.82 -3.66
N TYR A 106 -0.88 15.84 -2.72
CA TYR A 106 0.16 14.84 -2.62
C TYR A 106 -0.40 13.44 -2.32
N PHE A 107 -1.37 13.35 -1.41
CA PHE A 107 -2.11 12.11 -1.14
C PHE A 107 -2.74 11.55 -2.42
N PHE A 108 -3.43 12.39 -3.20
CA PHE A 108 -4.06 11.99 -4.45
C PHE A 108 -3.04 11.51 -5.49
N ILE A 109 -1.90 12.20 -5.63
CA ILE A 109 -0.80 11.77 -6.53
C ILE A 109 -0.28 10.40 -6.11
N CYS A 110 -0.03 10.19 -4.80
CA CYS A 110 0.45 8.90 -4.28
C CYS A 110 -0.58 7.78 -4.52
N LEU A 111 -1.87 8.09 -4.41
CA LEU A 111 -2.96 7.16 -4.72
C LEU A 111 -2.96 6.78 -6.19
N MET A 112 -2.82 7.74 -7.10
CA MET A 112 -2.74 7.48 -8.54
C MET A 112 -1.50 6.66 -8.92
N THR A 113 -0.35 6.94 -8.30
CA THR A 113 0.86 6.14 -8.53
C THR A 113 0.69 4.70 -8.04
N GLY A 114 0.07 4.50 -6.89
CA GLY A 114 -0.23 3.15 -6.40
C GLY A 114 -1.26 2.43 -7.26
N TYR A 115 -2.30 3.13 -7.74
CA TYR A 115 -3.27 2.57 -8.67
C TYR A 115 -2.58 1.98 -9.91
N MET A 116 -1.65 2.72 -10.51
CA MET A 116 -0.87 2.23 -11.66
C MET A 116 0.03 1.05 -11.27
N ALA A 117 0.70 1.14 -10.11
CA ALA A 117 1.55 0.06 -9.62
C ALA A 117 0.79 -1.25 -9.37
N GLY A 118 -0.44 -1.19 -8.85
CA GLY A 118 -1.28 -2.37 -8.63
C GLY A 118 -1.66 -3.11 -9.91
N TYR A 119 -1.93 -2.38 -11.00
CA TYR A 119 -2.10 -3.04 -12.30
C TYR A 119 -0.81 -3.69 -12.76
N ILE A 120 0.35 -3.06 -12.58
CA ILE A 120 1.62 -3.67 -12.95
C ILE A 120 1.89 -4.93 -12.11
N GLY A 121 1.65 -4.88 -10.80
CA GLY A 121 1.77 -6.04 -9.89
C GLY A 121 0.91 -7.21 -10.35
N GLY A 122 -0.38 -6.96 -10.60
CA GLY A 122 -1.28 -8.00 -11.09
C GLY A 122 -0.88 -8.60 -12.44
N TRP A 123 -0.10 -7.91 -13.29
CA TRP A 123 0.45 -8.51 -14.51
C TRP A 123 1.68 -9.38 -14.23
N VAL A 124 2.48 -9.02 -13.25
CA VAL A 124 3.64 -9.80 -12.81
C VAL A 124 3.20 -11.11 -12.15
N ASP A 125 2.09 -11.09 -11.41
CA ASP A 125 1.54 -12.29 -10.74
C ASP A 125 1.11 -13.41 -11.70
N ILE A 126 0.95 -13.10 -12.99
CA ILE A 126 0.57 -14.04 -14.04
C ILE A 126 1.78 -14.81 -14.59
N ILE A 127 2.98 -14.26 -14.45
CA ILE A 127 4.22 -14.73 -15.10
C ILE A 127 4.95 -15.73 -14.18
#